data_AF-A0A377TMP0-F1
#
_entry.id   AF-A0A377TMP0-F1
#
_cell.length_a   1.000
_cell.length_b   1.000
_cell.length_c   1.000
_cell.angle_alpha   90.00
_cell.angle_beta   90.00
_cell.angle_gamma   90.00
#
_symmetry.space_group_name_H-M   'P 1'
#
loop_
_entity.id
_entity.type
_entity.pdbx_description
1 polymer ?
#
loop_
_entity_poly.entity_id
_entity_poly.type
_entity_poly.pdbx_seq_one_letter_code
_entity_poly.pdbx_strand_id
1 'polypeptide(L)'
;MLKHMEKLAELKRAKLLALSLLLIAAAIFITTLALPPSPWVGALKAISEAAMVGALADWFAVVALFRRIPLPFVARHTAIIPRNKDRIADNLGRFVEEKFLDTPSLVALIRRYQPALMLGNWFSQPENARRVGQHLLQVMSGFLELTDDARIQRLLRRAVHKAIDKVDLTQTSAMMLED
;
A
#
# COMPACT_ATOMS: atom_id res chain seq x y z
N MET A 1 10.66 -8.38 -20.34
CA MET A 1 10.18 -9.71 -20.79
C MET A 1 11.17 -10.83 -20.44
N LEU A 2 12.44 -10.75 -20.86
CA LEU A 2 13.50 -11.72 -20.54
C LEU A 2 13.65 -12.02 -19.04
N LYS A 3 13.73 -10.97 -18.19
CA LYS A 3 13.87 -11.10 -16.73
C LYS A 3 12.70 -11.83 -16.03
N HIS A 4 11.51 -11.83 -16.63
CA HIS A 4 10.38 -12.60 -16.10
C HIS A 4 10.48 -14.08 -16.48
N MET A 5 10.95 -14.38 -17.70
CA MET A 5 11.16 -15.76 -18.14
C MET A 5 12.26 -16.46 -17.34
N GLU A 6 13.34 -15.74 -17.02
CA GLU A 6 14.42 -16.24 -16.14
C GLU A 6 13.89 -16.57 -14.74
N LYS A 7 13.16 -15.64 -14.10
CA LYS A 7 12.56 -15.88 -12.78
C LYS A 7 11.60 -17.08 -12.78
N LEU A 8 10.79 -17.24 -13.83
CA LEU A 8 9.89 -18.39 -13.94
C LEU A 8 10.66 -19.71 -14.09
N ALA A 9 11.78 -19.71 -14.83
CA ALA A 9 12.63 -20.87 -14.98
C ALA A 9 13.33 -21.23 -13.66
N GLU A 10 13.84 -20.25 -12.91
CA GLU A 10 14.42 -20.44 -11.57
C GLU A 10 13.40 -21.03 -10.60
N LEU A 11 12.18 -20.48 -10.55
CA LEU A 11 11.11 -20.98 -9.69
C LEU A 11 10.73 -22.43 -10.03
N LYS A 12 10.66 -22.77 -11.32
CA LYS A 12 10.38 -24.15 -11.75
C LYS A 12 11.50 -25.10 -11.32
N ARG A 13 12.77 -24.70 -11.47
CA ARG A 13 13.93 -25.49 -11.03
C ARG A 13 13.93 -25.70 -9.52
N ALA A 14 13.72 -24.65 -8.73
CA ALA A 14 13.66 -24.75 -7.27
C ALA A 14 12.54 -25.69 -6.80
N LYS A 15 11.34 -25.59 -7.40
CA LYS A 15 10.22 -26.50 -7.11
C LYS A 15 10.53 -27.95 -7.50
N LEU A 16 11.17 -28.15 -8.65
CA LEU A 16 11.54 -29.48 -9.11
C LEU A 16 12.59 -30.11 -8.19
N LEU A 17 13.60 -29.34 -7.75
CA LEU A 17 14.62 -29.78 -6.81
C LEU A 17 14.03 -30.16 -5.46
N ALA A 18 13.17 -29.31 -4.89
CA ALA A 18 12.48 -29.59 -3.63
C ALA A 18 11.61 -30.86 -3.74
N LEU A 19 10.86 -31.00 -4.83
CA LEU A 19 10.06 -32.20 -5.09
C LEU A 19 10.93 -33.44 -5.28
N SER A 20 12.03 -33.35 -6.02
CA SER A 20 12.93 -34.49 -6.24
C SER A 20 13.58 -34.95 -4.95
N LEU A 21 14.00 -34.03 -4.08
CA LEU A 21 14.56 -34.36 -2.77
C LEU A 21 13.54 -35.08 -1.88
N LEU A 22 12.28 -34.60 -1.88
CA LEU A 22 11.19 -35.26 -1.16
C LEU A 22 10.93 -36.67 -1.70
N LEU A 23 10.88 -36.83 -3.03
CA LEU A 23 10.68 -38.14 -3.66
C LEU A 23 11.84 -39.10 -3.38
N ILE A 24 13.08 -38.61 -3.36
CA ILE A 24 14.26 -39.41 -2.99
C ILE A 24 14.15 -39.85 -1.53
N ALA A 25 13.82 -38.95 -0.60
CA ALA A 25 13.64 -39.31 0.80
C ALA A 25 12.53 -40.36 0.98
N ALA A 26 11.40 -40.20 0.29
CA ALA A 26 10.31 -41.17 0.30
C ALA A 26 10.72 -42.52 -0.31
N ALA A 27 11.46 -42.52 -1.42
CA ALA A 27 11.95 -43.74 -2.06
C ALA A 27 12.93 -44.50 -1.16
N ILE A 28 13.85 -43.78 -0.51
CA ILE A 28 14.77 -44.36 0.49
C ILE A 28 13.97 -44.98 1.63
N PHE A 29 13.00 -44.25 2.19
CA PHE A 29 12.14 -44.75 3.27
C PHE A 29 11.43 -46.04 2.85
N ILE A 30 10.77 -46.06 1.69
CA ILE A 30 10.07 -47.25 1.16
C ILE A 30 11.03 -48.42 0.95
N THR A 31 12.21 -48.16 0.38
CA THR A 31 13.23 -49.19 0.16
C THR A 31 13.69 -49.80 1.49
N THR A 32 13.90 -48.99 2.52
CA THR A 32 14.27 -49.49 3.86
C THR A 32 13.20 -50.38 4.51
N LEU A 33 11.94 -50.30 4.10
CA LEU A 33 10.88 -51.20 4.59
C LEU A 33 10.99 -52.62 4.03
N ALA A 34 11.58 -52.79 2.84
CA ALA A 34 11.76 -54.09 2.18
C ALA A 34 13.08 -54.79 2.55
N LEU A 35 14.01 -54.07 3.18
CA LEU A 35 15.31 -54.61 3.59
C LEU A 35 15.25 -55.27 4.98
N PRO A 36 16.09 -56.29 5.24
CA PRO A 36 16.19 -56.89 6.57
C PRO A 36 16.66 -55.85 7.61
N PRO A 37 16.13 -55.90 8.85
CA PRO A 37 16.49 -54.96 9.89
C PRO A 37 17.97 -55.09 10.26
N SER A 38 18.73 -54.03 9.97
CA SER A 38 20.14 -53.87 10.31
C SER A 38 20.33 -52.47 10.92
N PRO A 39 21.29 -52.26 11.84
CA PRO A 39 21.53 -50.94 12.45
C PRO A 39 21.68 -49.81 11.43
N TRP A 40 22.34 -50.07 10.30
CA TRP A 40 22.49 -49.11 9.20
C TRP A 40 21.18 -48.81 8.47
N VAL A 41 20.35 -49.84 8.25
CA VAL A 41 19.03 -49.69 7.61
C VAL A 41 18.09 -48.91 8.54
N GLY A 42 18.15 -49.15 9.85
CA GLY A 42 17.38 -48.41 10.85
C GLY A 42 17.76 -46.92 10.91
N ALA A 43 19.05 -46.60 10.88
CA ALA A 43 19.52 -45.22 10.82
C ALA A 43 19.05 -44.51 9.54
N LEU A 44 19.18 -45.16 8.38
CA LEU A 44 18.74 -44.61 7.10
C LEU A 44 17.23 -44.40 7.05
N LYS A 45 16.46 -45.36 7.58
CA LYS A 45 15.01 -45.27 7.72
C LYS A 45 14.63 -44.04 8.55
N ALA A 46 15.19 -43.88 9.75
CA ALA A 46 14.88 -42.77 10.64
C ALA A 46 15.23 -41.40 10.03
N ILE A 47 16.38 -41.29 9.36
CA ILE A 47 16.78 -40.06 8.66
C ILE A 47 15.81 -39.74 7.52
N SER A 48 15.46 -40.74 6.70
CA SER A 48 14.53 -40.55 5.57
C SER A 48 13.11 -40.20 6.04
N GLU A 49 12.65 -40.81 7.13
CA GLU A 49 11.36 -40.54 7.76
C GLU A 49 11.31 -39.10 8.29
N ALA A 50 12.34 -38.69 9.03
CA ALA A 50 12.44 -37.33 9.56
C ALA A 50 12.51 -36.28 8.43
N ALA A 51 13.27 -36.54 7.37
CA ALA A 51 13.36 -35.66 6.21
C ALA A 51 12.01 -35.53 5.48
N MET A 52 11.31 -36.64 5.26
CA MET A 52 10.00 -36.66 4.59
C MET A 52 8.94 -35.92 5.41
N VAL A 53 8.83 -36.23 6.71
CA VAL A 53 7.87 -35.59 7.61
C VAL A 53 8.17 -34.10 7.76
N GLY A 54 9.45 -33.72 7.89
CA GLY A 54 9.88 -32.33 7.98
C GLY A 54 9.51 -31.52 6.74
N ALA A 55 9.74 -32.07 5.54
CA ALA A 55 9.37 -31.42 4.29
C ALA A 55 7.84 -31.27 4.13
N LEU A 56 7.06 -32.28 4.55
CA LEU A 56 5.59 -32.19 4.55
C LEU A 56 5.08 -31.16 5.56
N ALA A 57 5.72 -31.05 6.72
CA ALA A 57 5.37 -30.07 7.75
C ALA A 57 5.64 -28.63 7.28
N ASP A 58 6.78 -28.38 6.63
CA ASP A 58 7.10 -27.07 6.05
C ASP A 58 6.08 -26.67 4.97
N TRP A 59 5.77 -27.60 4.07
CA TRP A 59 4.71 -27.39 3.06
C TRP A 59 3.37 -27.04 3.72
N PHE A 60 2.98 -27.80 4.74
CA PHE A 60 1.74 -27.55 5.47
C PHE A 60 1.75 -26.19 6.17
N ALA A 61 2.86 -25.77 6.79
CA ALA A 61 2.98 -24.48 7.47
C ALA A 61 2.75 -23.31 6.51
N VAL A 62 3.42 -23.30 5.35
CA VAL A 62 3.26 -22.24 4.35
C VAL A 62 1.84 -22.23 3.78
N VAL A 63 1.29 -23.40 3.43
CA VAL A 63 -0.08 -23.49 2.92
C VAL A 63 -1.09 -23.05 3.96
N ALA A 64 -0.94 -23.46 5.22
CA ALA A 64 -1.82 -23.06 6.33
C ALA A 64 -1.76 -21.56 6.61
N LEU A 65 -0.63 -20.90 6.36
CA LEU A 65 -0.49 -19.47 6.54
C LEU A 65 -1.29 -18.68 5.50
N PHE A 66 -1.26 -19.11 4.23
CA PHE A 66 -1.77 -18.34 3.09
C PHE A 66 -3.06 -18.86 2.44
N ARG A 67 -3.38 -20.15 2.56
CA ARG A 67 -4.50 -20.80 1.88
C ARG A 67 -5.36 -21.59 2.85
N ARG A 68 -6.65 -21.69 2.53
CA ARG A 68 -7.57 -22.54 3.28
C ARG A 68 -7.41 -23.98 2.82
N ILE A 69 -7.12 -24.87 3.75
CA ILE A 69 -6.98 -26.30 3.47
C ILE A 69 -8.39 -26.93 3.53
N PRO A 70 -8.85 -27.67 2.51
CA PRO A 70 -10.21 -28.21 2.43
C PRO A 70 -10.48 -29.42 3.36
N LEU A 71 -9.71 -29.59 4.43
CA LEU A 71 -9.91 -30.65 5.43
C LEU A 71 -10.87 -30.15 6.53
N PRO A 72 -12.02 -30.80 6.78
CA PRO A 72 -13.09 -30.26 7.62
C PRO A 72 -12.68 -29.90 9.06
N PHE A 73 -11.75 -30.65 9.65
CA PHE A 73 -11.24 -30.37 11.00
C PHE A 73 -10.20 -29.23 11.04
N VAL A 74 -9.33 -29.17 10.03
CA VAL A 74 -8.16 -28.25 9.99
C VAL A 74 -8.50 -26.92 9.30
N ALA A 75 -9.56 -26.90 8.49
CA ALA A 75 -10.03 -25.73 7.74
C ALA A 75 -10.39 -24.53 8.62
N ARG A 76 -10.68 -24.75 9.92
CA ARG A 76 -11.01 -23.69 10.88
C ARG A 76 -9.81 -22.87 11.35
N HIS A 77 -8.58 -23.37 11.24
CA HIS A 77 -7.36 -22.71 11.75
C HIS A 77 -6.29 -22.45 10.68
N THR A 78 -6.64 -22.68 9.41
CA THR A 78 -5.80 -22.37 8.25
C THR A 78 -6.21 -21.03 7.63
N ALA A 79 -5.40 -20.50 6.72
CA ALA A 79 -5.48 -19.14 6.21
C ALA A 79 -5.33 -18.05 7.30
N ILE A 80 -4.33 -18.18 8.18
CA ILE A 80 -4.09 -17.24 9.28
C ILE A 80 -3.88 -15.80 8.78
N ILE A 81 -3.11 -15.61 7.70
CA ILE A 81 -2.85 -14.27 7.14
C ILE A 81 -4.13 -13.68 6.51
N PRO A 82 -4.82 -14.34 5.57
CA PRO A 82 -6.06 -13.82 5.00
C PRO A 82 -7.11 -13.48 6.06
N ARG A 83 -7.22 -14.30 7.12
CA ARG A 83 -8.19 -14.11 8.20
C ARG A 83 -7.90 -12.88 9.06
N ASN A 84 -6.62 -12.58 9.30
CA ASN A 84 -6.20 -11.46 10.14
C ASN A 84 -5.70 -10.25 9.32
N LYS A 85 -6.00 -10.20 8.02
CA LYS A 85 -5.46 -9.19 7.10
C LYS A 85 -5.73 -7.76 7.55
N ASP A 86 -6.91 -7.49 8.10
CA ASP A 86 -7.33 -6.14 8.50
C ASP A 86 -6.50 -5.68 9.70
N ARG A 87 -6.39 -6.53 10.73
CA ARG A 87 -5.52 -6.29 11.89
C ARG A 87 -4.04 -6.12 11.49
N ILE A 88 -3.56 -6.90 10.53
CA ILE A 88 -2.18 -6.78 10.03
C ILE A 88 -1.99 -5.44 9.32
N ALA A 89 -2.97 -5.02 8.49
CA ALA A 89 -2.94 -3.74 7.80
C ALA A 89 -2.93 -2.56 8.78
N ASP A 90 -3.78 -2.58 9.81
CA ASP A 90 -3.84 -1.53 10.82
C ASP A 90 -2.51 -1.40 11.61
N ASN A 91 -1.91 -2.53 11.98
CA ASN A 91 -0.61 -2.52 12.65
C ASN A 91 0.51 -2.04 11.72
N LEU A 92 0.47 -2.41 10.44
CA LEU A 92 1.45 -1.96 9.45
C LEU A 92 1.31 -0.45 9.18
N GLY A 93 0.07 0.07 9.14
CA GLY A 93 -0.20 1.49 9.01
C GLY A 93 0.42 2.29 10.15
N ARG A 94 0.16 1.90 11.41
CA ARG A 94 0.80 2.51 12.59
C ARG A 94 2.32 2.40 12.56
N PHE A 95 2.87 1.26 12.13
CA PHE A 95 4.32 1.11 12.02
C PHE A 95 4.92 2.08 10.99
N VAL A 96 4.28 2.27 9.83
CA VAL A 96 4.74 3.22 8.82
C VAL A 96 4.64 4.65 9.33
N GLU A 97 3.54 4.98 10.02
CA GLU A 97 3.36 6.28 10.68
C GLU A 97 4.48 6.56 11.69
N GLU A 98 4.72 5.64 12.61
CA GLU A 98 5.70 5.79 13.69
C GLU A 98 7.17 5.77 13.22
N LYS A 99 7.48 5.05 12.13
CA LYS A 99 8.87 4.84 11.70
C LYS A 99 9.30 5.66 10.49
N PHE A 100 8.36 6.07 9.64
CA PHE A 100 8.67 6.79 8.41
C PHE A 100 8.01 8.16 8.31
N LEU A 101 6.89 8.38 9.01
CA LEU A 101 6.15 9.64 9.00
C LEU A 101 6.21 10.37 10.34
N ASP A 102 7.15 10.01 11.21
CA ASP A 102 7.36 10.79 12.42
C ASP A 102 7.78 12.22 12.04
N THR A 103 7.21 13.21 12.74
CA THR A 103 7.44 14.63 12.47
C THR A 103 8.92 14.97 12.31
N PRO A 104 9.85 14.45 13.15
CA PRO A 104 11.29 14.63 12.95
C PRO A 104 11.82 14.12 11.60
N SER A 105 11.49 12.88 11.19
CA SER A 105 11.91 12.31 9.90
C SER A 105 11.35 13.08 8.70
N LEU A 106 10.07 13.48 8.76
CA LEU A 106 9.46 14.29 7.69
C LEU A 106 10.13 15.66 7.57
N VAL A 107 10.41 16.32 8.69
CA VAL A 107 11.13 17.61 8.69
C VAL A 107 12.55 17.44 8.15
N ALA A 108 13.25 16.36 8.53
CA ALA A 108 14.57 16.05 7.99
C ALA A 108 14.54 15.82 6.46
N LEU A 109 13.51 15.12 5.96
CA LEU A 109 13.33 14.87 4.53
C LEU A 109 13.04 16.16 3.76
N ILE A 110 12.15 17.02 4.27
CA ILE A 110 11.84 18.33 3.67
C ILE A 110 13.09 19.21 3.64
N ARG A 111 13.85 19.25 4.73
CA ARG A 111 15.12 20.01 4.81
C ARG A 111 16.17 19.48 3.84
N ARG A 112 16.22 18.16 3.61
CA ARG A 112 17.16 17.53 2.68
C ARG A 112 16.88 17.88 1.23
N TYR A 113 15.61 17.88 0.82
CA TYR A 113 15.23 18.12 -0.58
C TYR A 113 14.91 19.59 -0.89
N GLN A 114 14.79 20.45 0.12
CA GLN A 114 14.53 21.88 0.00
C GLN A 114 13.53 22.24 -1.11
N PRO A 115 12.32 21.66 -1.11
CA PRO A 115 11.37 21.84 -2.22
C PRO A 115 10.98 23.31 -2.42
N ALA A 116 10.93 24.11 -1.36
CA ALA A 116 10.71 25.55 -1.45
C ALA A 116 11.82 26.28 -2.22
N LEU A 117 13.08 25.88 -2.04
CA LEU A 117 14.22 26.43 -2.78
C LEU A 117 14.19 25.98 -4.24
N MET A 118 13.80 24.73 -4.49
CA MET A 118 13.63 24.20 -5.84
C MET A 118 12.53 24.95 -6.61
N LEU A 119 11.39 25.19 -5.97
CA LEU A 119 10.30 26.00 -6.51
C LEU A 119 10.75 27.45 -6.71
N GLY A 120 11.42 28.05 -5.72
CA GLY A 120 11.97 29.39 -5.81
C GLY A 120 12.91 29.54 -7.00
N ASN A 121 13.87 28.64 -7.17
CA ASN A 121 14.79 28.62 -8.30
C ASN A 121 14.08 28.44 -9.64
N TRP A 122 13.02 27.63 -9.68
CA TRP A 122 12.21 27.47 -10.87
C TRP A 122 11.48 28.77 -11.24
N PHE A 123 10.91 29.46 -10.25
CA PHE A 123 10.27 30.77 -10.42
C PHE A 123 11.26 31.89 -10.76
N SER A 124 12.50 31.82 -10.26
CA SER A 124 13.55 32.80 -10.58
C SER A 124 13.98 32.77 -12.04
N GLN A 125 13.63 31.72 -12.81
CA GLN A 125 13.86 31.69 -14.24
C GLN A 125 12.81 32.58 -14.94
N PRO A 126 13.22 33.64 -15.66
CA PRO A 126 12.30 34.62 -16.25
C PRO A 126 11.30 33.97 -17.23
N GLU A 127 11.67 32.86 -17.85
CA GLU A 127 10.82 32.12 -18.79
C GLU A 127 9.67 31.38 -18.09
N ASN A 128 9.92 30.81 -16.91
CA ASN A 128 8.90 30.13 -16.11
C ASN A 128 7.98 31.13 -15.41
N ALA A 129 8.55 32.21 -14.86
CA ALA A 129 7.77 33.32 -14.29
C ALA A 129 6.82 33.91 -15.34
N ARG A 130 7.29 34.06 -16.58
CA ARG A 130 6.47 34.56 -17.70
C ARG A 130 5.37 33.58 -18.09
N ARG A 131 5.62 32.26 -18.10
CA ARG A 131 4.55 31.25 -18.31
C ARG A 131 3.48 31.32 -17.23
N VAL A 132 3.87 31.40 -15.96
CA VAL A 132 2.91 31.51 -14.85
C VAL A 132 2.13 32.81 -14.93
N GLY A 133 2.80 33.93 -15.22
CA GLY A 133 2.16 35.22 -15.43
C GLY A 133 1.17 35.20 -16.60
N GLN A 134 1.51 34.56 -17.71
CA GLN A 134 0.59 34.39 -18.86
C GLN A 134 -0.65 33.57 -18.48
N HIS A 135 -0.47 32.45 -17.78
CA HIS A 135 -1.61 31.67 -17.29
C HIS A 135 -2.47 32.45 -16.30
N LEU A 136 -1.85 33.23 -15.41
CA LEU A 136 -2.58 34.07 -14.46
C LEU A 136 -3.39 35.14 -15.19
N LEU A 137 -2.79 35.82 -16.18
CA LEU A 137 -3.49 36.79 -17.03
C LEU A 137 -4.64 36.17 -17.80
N GLN A 138 -4.48 34.94 -18.29
CA GLN A 138 -5.51 34.21 -19.04
C GLN A 138 -6.69 33.78 -18.16
N VAL A 139 -6.40 33.39 -16.91
CA VAL A 139 -7.44 33.12 -15.91
C VAL A 139 -8.14 34.41 -15.50
N MET A 140 -7.39 35.49 -15.29
CA MET A 140 -7.96 36.79 -14.94
C MET A 140 -8.82 37.37 -16.06
N SER A 141 -8.39 37.26 -17.32
CA SER A 141 -9.18 37.70 -18.47
C SER A 141 -10.46 36.86 -18.61
N GLY A 142 -10.37 35.54 -18.42
CA GLY A 142 -11.55 34.68 -18.39
C GLY A 142 -12.51 35.04 -17.25
N PHE A 143 -11.99 35.42 -16.08
CA PHE A 143 -12.82 35.87 -14.97
C PHE A 143 -13.46 37.24 -15.23
N LEU A 144 -12.76 38.16 -15.90
CA LEU A 144 -13.31 39.45 -16.34
C LEU A 144 -14.44 39.26 -17.34
N GLU A 145 -14.24 38.42 -18.37
CA GLU A 145 -15.25 38.10 -19.38
C GLU A 145 -16.48 37.42 -18.75
N LEU A 146 -16.26 36.51 -17.79
CA LEU A 146 -17.33 35.91 -17.02
C LEU A 146 -18.07 36.95 -16.16
N THR A 147 -17.37 37.95 -15.60
CA THR A 147 -17.99 39.00 -14.78
C THR A 147 -18.76 40.03 -15.63
N ASP A 148 -18.33 40.28 -16.86
CA ASP A 148 -19.01 41.15 -17.81
C ASP A 148 -20.24 40.50 -18.46
N ASP A 149 -20.40 39.17 -18.34
CA ASP A 149 -21.62 38.50 -18.78
C ASP A 149 -22.82 38.97 -17.93
N ALA A 150 -23.79 39.62 -18.58
CA ALA A 150 -25.02 40.10 -17.97
C ALA A 150 -25.77 39.01 -17.17
N ARG A 151 -25.57 37.71 -17.48
CA ARG A 151 -26.10 36.58 -16.71
C ARG A 151 -25.41 36.41 -15.35
N ILE A 152 -24.09 36.58 -15.29
CA ILE A 152 -23.28 36.45 -14.07
C ILE A 152 -23.50 37.68 -13.19
N GLN A 153 -23.57 38.89 -13.76
CA GLN A 153 -23.93 40.10 -13.00
C GLN A 153 -25.27 39.95 -12.30
N ARG A 154 -26.29 39.38 -12.97
CA ARG A 154 -27.60 39.10 -12.35
C ARG A 154 -27.53 38.03 -11.25
N LEU A 155 -26.60 37.09 -11.33
CA LEU A 155 -26.39 36.04 -10.32
C LEU A 155 -25.63 36.60 -9.11
N LEU A 156 -24.57 37.38 -9.36
CA LEU A 156 -23.77 38.06 -8.34
C LEU A 156 -24.62 39.09 -7.59
N ARG A 157 -25.42 39.89 -8.30
CA ARG A 157 -26.34 40.87 -7.67
C ARG A 157 -27.38 40.19 -6.79
N ARG A 158 -27.91 39.03 -7.23
CA ARG A 158 -28.82 38.21 -6.40
C ARG A 158 -28.11 37.58 -5.21
N ALA A 159 -26.87 37.13 -5.36
CA ALA A 159 -26.07 36.58 -4.27
C ALA A 159 -25.71 37.65 -3.24
N VAL A 160 -25.32 38.84 -3.69
CA VAL A 160 -25.02 40.00 -2.83
C VAL A 160 -26.29 40.48 -2.12
N HIS A 161 -27.43 40.62 -2.82
CA HIS A 161 -28.70 40.92 -2.15
C HIS A 161 -29.06 39.86 -1.12
N LYS A 162 -28.95 38.57 -1.46
CA LYS A 162 -29.26 37.48 -0.53
C LYS A 162 -28.28 37.40 0.66
N ALA A 163 -27.04 37.84 0.48
CA ALA A 163 -26.05 37.95 1.53
C ALA A 163 -26.33 39.15 2.43
N ILE A 164 -26.70 40.30 1.85
CA ILE A 164 -27.12 41.50 2.59
C ILE A 164 -28.43 41.24 3.36
N ASP A 165 -29.42 40.59 2.76
CA ASP A 165 -30.66 40.18 3.44
C ASP A 165 -30.41 39.19 4.59
N LYS A 166 -29.29 38.46 4.55
CA LYS A 166 -28.86 37.59 5.65
C LYS A 166 -28.02 38.30 6.71
N VAL A 167 -27.47 39.46 6.41
CA VAL A 167 -26.78 40.31 7.39
C VAL A 167 -27.82 41.28 7.91
N ASP A 168 -28.51 40.87 8.97
CA ASP A 168 -29.58 41.62 9.60
C ASP A 168 -29.01 42.89 10.28
N LEU A 169 -28.77 43.93 9.47
CA LEU A 169 -28.32 45.25 9.92
C LEU A 169 -29.33 45.92 10.86
N THR A 170 -30.57 45.44 10.87
CA THR A 170 -31.64 45.85 11.78
C THR A 170 -31.27 45.61 13.24
N GLN A 171 -30.54 44.52 13.54
CA GLN A 171 -30.14 44.20 14.91
C GLN A 171 -29.02 45.12 15.42
N THR A 172 -28.13 45.57 14.53
CA THR A 172 -27.03 46.48 14.88
C THR A 172 -27.49 47.94 15.00
N SER A 173 -28.48 48.36 14.21
CA SER A 173 -29.06 49.71 14.33
C SER A 173 -29.94 49.89 15.56
N ALA A 174 -30.59 48.82 16.05
CA ALA A 174 -31.37 48.85 17.29
C ALA A 174 -30.48 49.05 18.53
N MET A 175 -29.26 48.48 18.54
CA MET A 175 -28.32 48.63 19.67
C MET A 175 -27.62 50.00 19.72
N MET A 176 -27.62 50.80 18.65
CA MET A 176 -27.02 52.15 18.66
C MET A 176 -28.03 53.28 18.93
N LEU A 177 -29.33 52.97 19.03
CA LEU A 177 -30.39 53.93 19.36
C LEU A 177 -30.85 53.82 20.83
N GLU A 178 -30.25 52.93 21.62
CA GLU A 178 -30.60 52.68 23.02
C GLU A 178 -29.58 53.22 24.04
N ASP A 179 -28.57 54.00 23.59
CA ASP A 179 -27.64 54.76 24.45
C ASP A 179 -27.82 56.28 24.32
#